data_AF-A0ABD3WLT7-F1
#
_entry.id   AF-A0ABD3WLT7-F1
#
_cell.length_a   1.000
_cell.length_b   1.000
_cell.length_c   1.000
_cell.angle_alpha   90.00
_cell.angle_beta   90.00
_cell.angle_gamma   90.00
#
_symmetry.space_group_name_H-M   'P 1'
#
loop_
_entity.id
_entity.type
_entity.pdbx_description
1 polymer ?
#
loop_
_entity_poly.entity_id
_entity_poly.type
_entity_poly.pdbx_seq_one_letter_code
_entity_poly.pdbx_strand_id
1 'polypeptide(L)'
;MCISCKISEDVREKLGIAASVLGVLLCICGLFLIFTGVYIKFEIDDQVMLLEGYRTGMLPHFLVSIGTLAACLNGIGSKIAYDCGHSETRGRFQQILLFFIIVMFLFCWVILAGGIVSITHGGNIETAFERGLKSAMERYSHELPVKQTIDKLQMSMHCCGSSSYKDWFTVDWINRDSLNTNHPDFQR
;
A
#
# COMPACT_ATOMS: atom_id res chain seq x y z
N MET A 1 14.39 16.16 41.20
CA MET A 1 15.19 17.12 40.39
C MET A 1 14.53 17.27 39.04
N CYS A 2 13.76 18.34 38.82
CA CYS A 2 13.32 18.70 37.47
C CYS A 2 14.48 19.45 36.82
N ILE A 3 15.06 18.87 35.76
CA ILE A 3 16.07 19.54 34.93
C ILE A 3 15.37 20.72 34.27
N SER A 4 15.56 21.92 34.83
CA SER A 4 15.07 23.16 34.23
C SER A 4 15.99 23.54 33.08
N CYS A 5 15.85 22.87 31.94
CA CYS A 5 16.50 23.27 30.71
C CYS A 5 15.90 24.63 30.28
N LYS A 6 16.62 25.73 30.51
CA LYS A 6 16.23 27.07 30.04
C LYS A 6 16.54 27.18 28.55
N ILE A 7 15.59 26.77 27.71
CA ILE A 7 15.67 26.95 26.26
C ILE A 7 15.36 28.42 25.94
N SER A 8 16.22 29.09 25.16
CA SER A 8 15.97 30.45 24.66
C SER A 8 14.70 30.51 23.81
N GLU A 9 13.97 31.62 23.84
CA GLU A 9 12.74 31.78 23.05
C GLU A 9 12.99 31.67 21.55
N ASP A 10 14.09 32.24 21.05
CA ASP A 10 14.50 32.11 19.64
C ASP A 10 14.68 30.66 19.19
N VAL A 11 15.23 29.82 20.07
CA VAL A 11 15.48 28.40 19.78
C VAL A 11 14.17 27.64 19.72
N ARG A 12 13.22 27.97 20.61
CA ARG A 12 11.89 27.35 20.62
C ARG A 12 11.07 27.71 19.40
N GLU A 13 11.13 28.97 18.98
CA GLU A 13 10.44 29.45 17.78
C GLU A 13 10.97 28.73 16.54
N LYS A 14 12.29 28.71 16.35
CA LYS A 14 12.92 28.00 15.23
C LYS A 14 12.60 26.50 15.23
N LEU A 15 12.61 25.86 16.39
CA LEU A 15 12.26 24.44 16.52
C LEU A 15 10.79 24.19 16.15
N GLY A 16 9.87 25.03 16.63
CA GLY A 16 8.44 24.92 16.31
C GLY A 16 8.17 25.11 14.81
N ILE A 17 8.81 26.08 14.18
CA ILE A 17 8.72 26.31 12.73
C ILE A 17 9.27 25.10 11.96
N ALA A 18 10.46 24.62 12.31
CA ALA A 18 11.07 23.46 11.64
C ALA A 18 10.20 22.20 11.77
N ALA A 19 9.68 21.92 12.96
CA ALA A 19 8.78 20.79 13.20
C ALA A 19 7.45 20.94 12.43
N SER A 20 6.94 22.17 12.31
CA SER A 20 5.72 22.45 11.54
C SER A 20 5.92 22.18 10.05
N VAL A 21 7.02 22.67 9.48
CA VAL A 21 7.39 22.44 8.08
C VAL A 21 7.54 20.94 7.81
N LEU A 22 8.24 20.21 8.67
CA LEU A 22 8.39 18.77 8.55
C LEU A 22 7.02 18.06 8.58
N GLY A 23 6.16 18.41 9.53
CA GLY A 23 4.82 17.81 9.61
C GLY A 23 3.95 18.14 8.38
N VAL A 24 4.09 19.32 7.76
CA VAL A 24 3.36 19.65 6.53
C VAL A 24 3.83 18.77 5.37
N LEU A 25 5.15 18.57 5.24
CA LEU A 25 5.71 17.66 4.24
C LEU A 25 5.22 16.22 4.45
N LEU A 26 5.22 15.74 5.70
CA LEU A 26 4.73 14.40 6.03
C LEU A 26 3.21 14.26 5.81
N CYS A 27 2.44 15.32 6.03
CA CYS A 27 1.02 15.38 5.71
C CYS A 27 0.78 15.20 4.20
N ILE A 28 1.55 15.92 3.37
CA ILE A 28 1.52 15.78 1.91
C ILE A 28 1.85 14.34 1.50
N CYS A 29 2.89 13.72 2.08
CA CYS A 29 3.19 12.31 1.83
C CYS A 29 2.01 11.38 2.20
N GLY A 30 1.31 11.66 3.30
CA GLY A 30 0.08 10.94 3.68
C GLY A 30 -1.02 11.05 2.63
N LEU A 31 -1.23 12.24 2.05
CA LEU A 31 -2.19 12.45 0.96
C LEU A 31 -1.81 11.68 -0.32
N PHE A 32 -0.52 11.65 -0.66
CA PHE A 32 -0.02 10.82 -1.77
C PHE A 32 -0.29 9.33 -1.53
N LEU A 33 -0.11 8.82 -0.30
CA LEU A 33 -0.44 7.43 0.02
C LEU A 33 -1.93 7.13 -0.13
N ILE A 34 -2.80 8.05 0.27
CA ILE A 34 -4.25 7.92 0.07
C ILE A 34 -4.56 7.86 -1.43
N PHE A 35 -3.99 8.78 -2.21
CA PHE A 35 -4.18 8.81 -3.67
C PHE A 35 -3.75 7.48 -4.31
N THR A 36 -2.56 6.99 -4.00
CA THR A 36 -2.07 5.69 -4.51
C THR A 36 -2.95 4.53 -4.06
N GLY A 37 -3.40 4.50 -2.80
CA GLY A 37 -4.29 3.46 -2.31
C GLY A 37 -5.64 3.44 -3.02
N VAL A 38 -6.21 4.62 -3.29
CA VAL A 38 -7.45 4.78 -4.07
C VAL A 38 -7.23 4.39 -5.53
N TYR A 39 -6.13 4.83 -6.14
CA TYR A 39 -5.77 4.47 -7.52
C TYR A 39 -5.65 2.96 -7.68
N ILE A 40 -4.89 2.29 -6.81
CA ILE A 40 -4.74 0.83 -6.80
C ILE A 40 -6.10 0.16 -6.62
N LYS A 41 -6.96 0.69 -5.73
CA LYS A 41 -8.31 0.15 -5.54
C LYS A 41 -9.08 0.16 -6.86
N PHE A 42 -9.14 1.30 -7.55
CA PHE A 42 -9.87 1.42 -8.81
C PHE A 42 -9.31 0.51 -9.92
N GLU A 43 -7.98 0.54 -10.12
CA GLU A 43 -7.34 -0.28 -11.17
C GLU A 43 -7.52 -1.78 -10.92
N ILE A 44 -7.49 -2.22 -9.65
CA ILE A 44 -7.71 -3.63 -9.29
C ILE A 44 -9.20 -4.00 -9.38
N ASP A 45 -10.12 -3.14 -8.96
CA ASP A 45 -11.57 -3.46 -8.94
C ASP A 45 -12.10 -3.70 -10.36
N ASP A 46 -11.70 -2.87 -11.33
CA ASP A 46 -12.07 -3.05 -12.75
C ASP A 46 -11.53 -4.36 -13.36
N GLN A 47 -10.49 -4.95 -12.76
CA GLN A 47 -9.87 -6.19 -13.21
C GLN A 47 -10.32 -7.44 -12.44
N VAL A 48 -10.75 -7.25 -11.19
CA VAL A 48 -11.04 -8.32 -10.23
C VAL A 48 -12.53 -8.48 -9.97
N MET A 49 -13.38 -7.57 -10.44
CA MET A 49 -14.84 -7.76 -10.48
C MET A 49 -15.28 -9.02 -11.25
N LEU A 50 -14.37 -9.66 -12.00
CA LEU A 50 -14.58 -10.94 -12.68
C LEU A 50 -14.06 -12.16 -11.87
N LEU A 51 -13.22 -11.98 -10.86
CA LEU A 51 -12.61 -13.03 -10.04
C LEU A 51 -13.39 -13.21 -8.72
N GLU A 52 -14.42 -14.07 -8.73
CA GLU A 52 -15.07 -14.53 -7.50
C GLU A 52 -14.03 -15.18 -6.56
N GLY A 53 -13.81 -14.59 -5.38
CA GLY A 53 -13.14 -15.25 -4.24
C GLY A 53 -11.78 -14.72 -3.81
N TYR A 54 -11.16 -13.76 -4.51
CA TYR A 54 -9.89 -13.16 -4.03
C TYR A 54 -10.17 -11.96 -3.12
N ARG A 55 -9.70 -11.99 -1.86
CA ARG A 55 -9.78 -10.84 -0.91
C ARG A 55 -8.77 -9.74 -1.29
N THR A 56 -8.92 -9.11 -2.44
CA THR A 56 -8.04 -8.06 -3.00
C THR A 56 -8.08 -6.75 -2.22
N GLY A 57 -9.13 -6.51 -1.41
CA GLY A 57 -9.32 -5.22 -0.75
C GLY A 57 -8.29 -4.90 0.34
N MET A 58 -7.60 -5.90 0.89
CA MET A 58 -6.78 -5.72 2.10
C MET A 58 -5.68 -4.67 1.91
N LEU A 59 -4.88 -4.78 0.85
CA LEU A 59 -3.76 -3.86 0.57
C LEU A 59 -4.20 -2.41 0.31
N PRO A 60 -5.11 -2.11 -0.63
CA PRO A 60 -5.56 -0.74 -0.86
C PRO A 60 -6.27 -0.14 0.36
N HIS A 61 -7.05 -0.93 1.12
CA HIS A 61 -7.66 -0.45 2.36
C HIS A 61 -6.63 -0.09 3.43
N PHE A 62 -5.57 -0.91 3.59
CA PHE A 62 -4.48 -0.58 4.51
C PHE A 62 -3.76 0.71 4.11
N LEU A 63 -3.42 0.88 2.82
CA LEU A 63 -2.76 2.09 2.32
C LEU A 63 -3.59 3.37 2.58
N VAL A 64 -4.89 3.32 2.29
CA VAL A 64 -5.79 4.45 2.55
C VAL A 64 -5.90 4.73 4.05
N SER A 65 -6.02 3.70 4.89
CA SER A 65 -6.13 3.88 6.35
C SER A 65 -4.87 4.51 6.96
N ILE A 66 -3.68 4.03 6.59
CA ILE A 66 -2.42 4.52 7.15
C ILE A 66 -2.10 5.91 6.61
N GLY A 67 -2.39 6.18 5.33
CA GLY A 67 -2.25 7.49 4.72
C GLY A 67 -3.17 8.53 5.37
N THR A 68 -4.41 8.17 5.68
CA THR A 68 -5.36 9.04 6.39
C THR A 68 -4.87 9.35 7.80
N LEU A 69 -4.46 8.34 8.57
CA LEU A 69 -3.90 8.54 9.90
C LEU A 69 -2.65 9.43 9.86
N ALA A 70 -1.74 9.18 8.91
CA ALA A 70 -0.53 9.99 8.71
C ALA A 70 -0.87 11.44 8.38
N ALA A 71 -1.79 11.70 7.44
CA ALA A 71 -2.19 13.04 7.05
C ALA A 71 -2.84 13.81 8.21
N CYS A 72 -3.77 13.18 8.92
CA CYS A 72 -4.45 13.79 10.06
C CYS A 72 -3.48 14.09 11.21
N LEU A 73 -2.69 13.11 11.64
CA LEU A 73 -1.75 13.28 12.74
C LEU A 73 -0.70 14.33 12.39
N ASN A 74 -0.06 14.26 11.22
CA ASN A 74 0.97 15.24 10.85
C ASN A 74 0.38 16.64 10.64
N GLY A 75 -0.81 16.78 10.05
CA GLY A 75 -1.48 18.07 9.88
C GLY A 75 -1.83 18.74 11.21
N ILE A 76 -2.43 17.98 12.15
CA ILE A 76 -2.73 18.47 13.51
C ILE A 76 -1.43 18.80 14.25
N GLY A 77 -0.42 17.92 14.13
CA GLY A 77 0.89 18.09 14.75
C GLY A 77 1.63 19.33 14.28
N SER A 78 1.57 19.64 12.99
CA SER A 78 2.14 20.88 12.43
C SER A 78 1.54 22.12 13.06
N LYS A 79 0.20 22.17 13.21
CA LYS A 79 -0.46 23.30 13.85
C LYS A 79 -0.05 23.42 15.32
N ILE A 80 -0.03 22.31 16.04
CA ILE A 80 0.37 22.29 17.46
C ILE A 80 1.82 22.74 17.62
N ALA A 81 2.73 22.28 16.75
CA ALA A 81 4.14 22.65 16.77
C ALA A 81 4.35 24.15 16.49
N TYR A 82 3.60 24.70 15.54
CA TYR A 82 3.65 26.13 15.20
C TYR A 82 3.17 26.98 16.37
N ASP A 83 1.99 26.67 16.90
CA ASP A 83 1.35 27.42 17.98
C ASP A 83 2.13 27.33 19.31
N CYS A 84 2.83 26.21 19.58
CA CYS A 84 3.69 26.06 20.76
C CYS A 84 5.07 26.73 20.62
N GLY A 85 5.52 26.91 19.37
CA GLY A 85 6.75 27.63 19.03
C GLY A 85 6.63 29.13 19.29
N HIS A 86 5.47 29.72 18.98
CA HIS A 86 5.21 31.14 19.21
C HIS A 86 4.73 31.42 20.64
N SER A 87 5.28 32.46 21.26
CA SER A 87 5.01 32.80 22.67
C SER A 87 3.54 33.17 22.92
N GLU A 88 2.91 33.88 21.99
CA GLU A 88 1.53 34.40 22.14
C GLU A 88 0.45 33.30 22.12
N THR A 89 0.65 32.25 21.32
CA THR A 89 -0.34 31.17 21.11
C THR A 89 -0.12 29.93 21.96
N ARG A 90 1.01 29.89 22.69
CA ARG A 90 1.51 28.71 23.41
C ARG A 90 0.52 28.13 24.43
N GLY A 91 -0.12 28.99 25.21
CA GLY A 91 -0.95 28.60 26.35
C GLY A 91 -2.09 27.64 25.99
N ARG A 92 -2.59 27.70 24.74
CA ARG A 92 -3.74 26.93 24.28
C ARG A 92 -3.46 25.44 24.11
N PHE A 93 -2.29 25.07 23.60
CA PHE A 93 -1.97 23.69 23.22
C PHE A 93 -0.94 23.02 24.11
N GLN A 94 -0.31 23.76 25.03
CA GLN A 94 0.72 23.25 25.91
C GLN A 94 0.27 22.05 26.78
N GLN A 95 -1.00 22.01 27.22
CA GLN A 95 -1.53 20.89 28.00
C GLN A 95 -1.74 19.61 27.17
N ILE A 96 -2.02 19.75 25.87
CA ILE A 96 -2.29 18.63 24.95
C ILE A 96 -1.00 18.16 24.27
N LEU A 97 0.03 19.02 24.20
CA LEU A 97 1.30 18.77 23.52
C LEU A 97 1.96 17.45 23.96
N LEU A 98 2.04 17.19 25.27
CA LEU A 98 2.68 15.97 25.78
C LEU A 98 1.94 14.71 25.32
N PHE A 99 0.61 14.71 25.43
CA PHE A 99 -0.22 13.60 24.95
C PHE A 99 -0.03 13.39 23.45
N PHE A 100 -0.03 14.48 22.68
CA PHE A 100 0.16 14.43 21.23
C PHE A 100 1.54 13.88 20.83
N ILE A 101 2.61 14.26 21.54
CA ILE A 101 3.96 13.70 21.35
C ILE A 101 3.97 12.19 21.59
N ILE A 102 3.29 11.70 22.64
CA ILE A 102 3.19 10.26 22.92
C ILE A 102 2.47 9.54 21.77
N VAL A 103 1.36 10.07 21.28
CA VAL A 103 0.63 9.49 20.14
C VAL A 103 1.51 9.45 18.88
N MET A 104 2.21 10.54 18.57
CA MET A 104 3.15 10.58 17.43
C MET A 104 4.30 9.58 17.58
N PHE A 105 4.85 9.44 18.79
CA PHE A 105 5.89 8.46 19.08
C PHE A 105 5.40 7.03 18.84
N LEU A 106 4.22 6.68 19.34
CA LEU A 106 3.61 5.37 19.08
C LEU A 106 3.34 5.15 17.58
N PHE A 107 2.86 6.17 16.88
CA PHE A 107 2.64 6.10 15.43
C PHE A 107 3.94 5.83 14.67
N CYS A 108 5.05 6.49 15.04
CA CYS A 108 6.37 6.20 14.47
C CYS A 108 6.78 4.74 14.67
N TRP A 109 6.52 4.14 15.84
CA TRP A 109 6.80 2.72 16.07
C TRP A 109 5.97 1.81 15.17
N VAL A 110 4.69 2.13 14.93
CA VAL A 110 3.84 1.37 14.00
C VAL A 110 4.39 1.43 12.58
N ILE A 111 4.79 2.61 12.11
CA ILE A 111 5.38 2.78 10.77
C ILE A 111 6.71 2.03 10.65
N LEU A 112 7.57 2.10 11.67
CA LEU A 112 8.84 1.37 11.70
C LEU A 112 8.62 -0.15 11.66
N ALA A 113 7.71 -0.67 12.48
CA ALA A 113 7.36 -2.08 12.46
C ALA A 113 6.81 -2.52 11.10
N GLY A 114 5.91 -1.73 10.51
CA GLY A 114 5.38 -1.97 9.16
C GLY A 114 6.49 -1.98 8.09
N GLY A 115 7.45 -1.06 8.18
CA GLY A 115 8.61 -1.01 7.28
C GLY A 115 9.50 -2.25 7.40
N ILE A 116 9.81 -2.68 8.63
CA ILE A 116 10.60 -3.90 8.90
C ILE A 116 9.88 -5.14 8.33
N VAL A 117 8.58 -5.28 8.58
CA VAL A 117 7.78 -6.38 8.03
C VAL A 117 7.82 -6.37 6.51
N SER A 118 7.64 -5.19 5.90
CA SER A 118 7.64 -5.05 4.43
C SER A 118 8.98 -5.46 3.80
N ILE A 119 10.10 -5.07 4.41
CA ILE A 119 11.45 -5.42 3.92
C ILE A 119 11.72 -6.92 4.11
N THR A 120 11.43 -7.45 5.30
CA THR A 120 11.72 -8.86 5.63
C THR A 120 10.84 -9.84 4.86
N HIS A 121 9.59 -9.48 4.56
CA HIS A 121 8.65 -10.32 3.82
C HIS A 121 8.66 -10.06 2.32
N GLY A 122 9.51 -9.16 1.80
CA GLY A 122 9.58 -8.85 0.37
C GLY A 122 9.76 -10.11 -0.50
N GLY A 123 10.68 -11.00 -0.15
CA GLY A 123 10.89 -12.27 -0.88
C GLY A 123 9.75 -13.29 -0.71
N ASN A 124 9.00 -13.20 0.38
CA ASN A 124 7.81 -14.04 0.57
C ASN A 124 6.68 -13.59 -0.37
N ILE A 125 6.61 -12.31 -0.73
CA ILE A 125 5.63 -11.79 -1.68
C ILE A 125 5.90 -12.33 -3.08
N GLU A 126 7.16 -12.36 -3.53
CA GLU A 126 7.55 -12.91 -4.83
C GLU A 126 7.17 -14.39 -4.93
N THR A 127 7.58 -15.21 -3.95
CA THR A 127 7.25 -16.64 -3.94
C THR A 127 5.76 -16.92 -3.73
N ALA A 128 5.03 -16.05 -3.03
CA ALA A 128 3.58 -16.14 -2.91
C ALA A 128 2.89 -15.77 -4.23
N PHE A 129 3.41 -14.77 -4.94
CA PHE A 129 2.92 -14.36 -6.24
C PHE A 129 3.15 -15.46 -7.28
N GLU A 130 4.35 -16.05 -7.35
CA GLU A 130 4.63 -17.19 -8.22
C GLU A 130 3.66 -18.35 -7.94
N ARG A 131 3.50 -18.74 -6.67
CA ARG A 131 2.56 -19.82 -6.30
C ARG A 131 1.12 -19.47 -6.65
N GLY A 132 0.71 -18.23 -6.39
CA GLY A 132 -0.64 -17.74 -6.70
C GLY A 132 -0.92 -17.72 -8.20
N LEU A 133 0.03 -17.24 -9.00
CA LEU A 133 -0.07 -17.19 -10.45
C LEU A 133 -0.09 -18.60 -11.04
N LYS A 134 0.77 -19.51 -10.57
CA LYS A 134 0.74 -20.92 -10.97
C LYS A 134 -0.60 -21.60 -10.66
N SER A 135 -1.15 -21.37 -9.47
CA SER A 135 -2.48 -21.90 -9.10
C SER A 135 -3.62 -21.26 -9.90
N ALA A 136 -3.48 -20.00 -10.33
CA ALA A 136 -4.41 -19.39 -11.27
C ALA A 136 -4.29 -20.02 -12.67
N MET A 137 -3.07 -20.30 -13.15
CA MET A 137 -2.83 -20.96 -14.44
C MET A 137 -3.49 -22.35 -14.53
N GLU A 138 -3.57 -23.10 -13.44
CA GLU A 138 -4.28 -24.39 -13.39
C GLU A 138 -5.78 -24.27 -13.68
N ARG A 139 -6.38 -23.10 -13.43
CA ARG A 139 -7.80 -22.82 -13.68
C ARG A 139 -8.06 -22.11 -15.01
N TYR A 140 -6.99 -21.81 -15.77
CA TYR A 140 -7.03 -21.01 -16.98
C TYR A 140 -7.99 -21.54 -18.06
N SER A 141 -8.06 -22.86 -18.26
CA SER A 141 -8.93 -23.47 -19.28
C SER A 141 -10.41 -23.49 -18.91
N HIS A 142 -10.73 -23.43 -17.62
CA HIS A 142 -12.09 -23.63 -17.12
C HIS A 142 -12.77 -22.31 -16.72
N GLU A 143 -12.01 -21.32 -16.25
CA GLU A 143 -12.54 -20.05 -15.75
C GLU A 143 -12.20 -18.90 -16.72
N LEU A 144 -13.18 -18.46 -17.50
CA LEU A 144 -13.02 -17.34 -18.44
C LEU A 144 -12.49 -16.05 -17.78
N PRO A 145 -12.93 -15.66 -16.56
CA PRO A 145 -12.35 -14.55 -15.84
C PRO A 145 -10.85 -14.69 -15.57
N VAL A 146 -10.43 -15.87 -15.09
CA VAL A 146 -9.02 -16.15 -14.79
C VAL A 146 -8.18 -16.05 -16.06
N LYS A 147 -8.69 -16.59 -17.18
CA LYS A 147 -8.07 -16.44 -18.48
C LYS A 147 -7.85 -14.98 -18.87
N GLN A 148 -8.89 -14.15 -18.79
CA GLN A 148 -8.80 -12.73 -19.11
C GLN A 148 -7.79 -11.97 -18.24
N THR A 149 -7.77 -12.26 -16.93
CA THR A 149 -6.82 -11.63 -16.01
C THR A 149 -5.37 -12.05 -16.30
N ILE A 150 -5.12 -13.35 -16.52
CA ILE A 150 -3.77 -13.84 -16.84
C ILE A 150 -3.29 -13.28 -18.18
N ASP A 151 -4.14 -13.28 -19.20
CA ASP A 151 -3.80 -12.74 -20.53
C ASP A 151 -3.46 -11.24 -20.42
N LYS A 152 -4.29 -10.43 -19.74
CA LYS A 152 -4.01 -8.99 -19.56
C LYS A 152 -2.72 -8.75 -18.79
N LEU A 153 -2.51 -9.49 -17.70
CA LEU A 153 -1.30 -9.38 -16.87
C LEU A 153 -0.05 -9.67 -17.71
N GLN A 154 -0.02 -10.81 -18.41
CA GLN A 154 1.13 -11.25 -19.20
C GLN A 154 1.40 -10.33 -20.39
N MET A 155 0.35 -9.85 -21.08
CA MET A 155 0.49 -8.87 -22.17
C MET A 155 0.99 -7.51 -21.68
N SER A 156 0.45 -7.00 -20.57
CA SER A 156 0.83 -5.69 -20.02
C SER A 156 2.26 -5.68 -19.45
N MET A 157 2.72 -6.80 -18.92
CA MET A 157 4.05 -6.93 -18.32
C MET A 157 5.08 -7.54 -19.27
N HIS A 158 4.67 -7.93 -20.48
CA HIS A 158 5.49 -8.63 -21.47
C HIS A 158 6.20 -9.88 -20.90
N CYS A 159 5.49 -10.65 -20.08
CA CYS A 159 5.98 -11.90 -19.46
C CYS A 159 5.12 -13.11 -19.87
N CYS A 160 5.58 -14.33 -19.57
CA CYS A 160 4.84 -15.55 -19.90
C CYS A 160 5.14 -16.67 -18.90
N GLY A 161 4.09 -17.29 -18.38
CA GLY A 161 4.15 -18.28 -17.31
C GLY A 161 4.27 -17.65 -15.92
N SER A 162 4.49 -18.47 -14.90
CA SER A 162 4.69 -17.99 -13.54
C SER A 162 6.16 -17.63 -13.29
N SER A 163 7.06 -18.53 -13.65
CA SER A 163 8.52 -18.35 -13.59
C SER A 163 9.14 -18.48 -14.98
N SER A 164 8.50 -19.29 -15.86
CA SER A 164 8.95 -19.46 -17.24
C SER A 164 7.78 -19.79 -18.16
N TYR A 165 7.90 -19.46 -19.45
CA TYR A 165 6.94 -19.88 -20.47
C TYR A 165 6.70 -21.40 -20.47
N LYS A 166 7.67 -22.18 -19.98
CA LYS A 166 7.58 -23.63 -19.84
C LYS A 166 6.49 -24.10 -18.89
N ASP A 167 6.05 -23.24 -17.97
CA ASP A 167 4.98 -23.56 -17.01
C ASP A 167 3.68 -23.91 -17.75
N TRP A 168 3.44 -23.31 -18.93
CA TRP A 168 2.29 -23.62 -19.79
C TRP A 168 2.28 -25.05 -20.32
N PHE A 169 3.42 -25.74 -20.39
CA PHE A 169 3.45 -27.15 -20.77
C PHE A 169 3.02 -28.08 -19.64
N THR A 170 2.92 -27.57 -18.41
CA THR A 170 2.54 -28.34 -17.23
C THR A 170 1.08 -28.16 -16.81
N VAL A 171 0.37 -27.22 -17.44
CA VAL A 171 -1.04 -26.91 -17.16
C VAL A 171 -1.91 -27.20 -18.38
N ASP A 172 -3.12 -27.70 -18.16
CA ASP A 172 -4.12 -27.89 -19.21
C ASP A 172 -4.72 -26.52 -19.58
N TRP A 173 -4.12 -25.84 -20.55
CA TRP A 173 -4.54 -24.49 -21.00
C TRP A 173 -5.61 -24.50 -22.10
N ILE A 174 -5.86 -25.66 -22.71
CA ILE A 174 -6.93 -25.87 -23.70
C ILE A 174 -8.12 -26.55 -23.02
N ASN A 175 -9.31 -25.97 -23.15
CA ASN A 175 -10.54 -26.65 -22.76
C ASN A 175 -10.94 -27.67 -23.84
N ARG A 176 -10.74 -28.97 -23.57
CA ARG A 176 -11.03 -30.04 -24.51
C ARG A 176 -12.52 -30.11 -24.91
N ASP A 177 -13.42 -29.66 -24.06
CA ASP A 177 -14.87 -29.63 -24.35
C ASP A 177 -15.23 -28.57 -25.40
N SER A 178 -14.35 -27.57 -25.59
CA SER A 178 -14.51 -26.52 -26.61
C SER A 178 -13.81 -26.82 -27.94
N LEU A 179 -13.08 -27.94 -28.04
CA LEU A 179 -12.36 -28.32 -29.27
C LEU A 179 -13.28 -29.08 -30.23
N ASN A 180 -13.47 -28.55 -31.44
CA ASN A 180 -14.13 -29.28 -32.52
C ASN A 180 -13.13 -30.12 -33.31
N THR A 181 -12.87 -31.34 -32.83
CA THR A 181 -11.96 -32.30 -33.50
C THR A 181 -12.53 -32.88 -34.80
N ASN A 182 -13.81 -32.66 -35.08
CA ASN A 182 -14.45 -33.06 -36.33
C ASN A 182 -14.25 -32.05 -37.47
N HIS A 183 -13.41 -31.02 -37.27
CA HIS A 183 -13.10 -30.07 -38.33
C HIS A 183 -12.32 -30.79 -39.45
N PRO A 184 -12.66 -30.58 -40.73
CA PRO A 184 -12.07 -31.29 -41.87
C PRO A 184 -10.53 -31.19 -41.97
N ASP A 185 -9.93 -30.17 -41.35
CA ASP A 185 -8.47 -30.00 -41.30
C ASP A 185 -7.74 -31.01 -40.42
N PHE A 186 -8.41 -31.67 -39.46
CA PHE A 186 -7.81 -32.66 -38.55
C PHE A 186 -7.95 -34.10 -39.04
N GLN A 187 -8.67 -34.36 -40.14
CA GLN A 187 -8.94 -35.70 -40.66
C GLN A 187 -7.97 -36.14 -41.78
N ARG A 188 -6.82 -35.45 -41.92
CA ARG A 188 -5.87 -35.65 -43.02
C ARG A 188 -4.67 -36.51 -42.64
#